data_AF-A0AAV5N2W4-F1
#
_entry.id   AF-A0AAV5N2W4-F1
#
_cell.length_a   1.000
_cell.length_b   1.000
_cell.length_c   1.000
_cell.angle_alpha   90.00
_cell.angle_beta   90.00
_cell.angle_gamma   90.00
#
_symmetry.space_group_name_H-M   'P 1'
#
loop_
_entity.id
_entity.type
_entity.pdbx_description
1 polymer ?
#
loop_
_entity_poly.entity_id
_entity_poly.type
_entity_poly.pdbx_seq_one_letter_code
_entity_poly.pdbx_strand_id
1 'polypeptide(L)'
;MKRILLLSVLSASLLLGGCASLQPGTGRSQSSTQNSSASYSKQFQSCLTRLDTVRTLDANVYHQYKQQLDKDMEEATRYLNVRSSLSDDMSGVMDSIYQANLSRTCQKIDSQLMSLLIERADRK
;
A
#
# COMPACT_ATOMS: atom_id res chain seq x y z
N MET A 1 -15.12 6.64 -59.62
CA MET A 1 -13.97 5.76 -59.93
C MET A 1 -13.71 4.86 -58.72
N LYS A 2 -13.61 3.56 -59.00
CA LYS A 2 -13.12 2.38 -58.24
C LYS A 2 -12.95 2.41 -56.69
N ARG A 3 -13.70 1.49 -56.07
CA ARG A 3 -13.46 0.78 -54.80
C ARG A 3 -12.16 -0.03 -54.84
N ILE A 4 -11.47 -0.17 -53.69
CA ILE A 4 -10.63 -1.31 -53.22
C ILE A 4 -10.48 -1.03 -51.69
N LEU A 5 -11.28 -1.54 -50.76
CA LEU A 5 -11.32 -2.89 -50.16
C LEU A 5 -9.92 -3.50 -49.98
N LEU A 6 -9.46 -3.62 -48.73
CA LEU A 6 -8.67 -4.76 -48.22
C LEU A 6 -8.59 -4.66 -46.67
N LEU A 7 -9.67 -5.12 -46.02
CA LEU A 7 -9.64 -5.61 -44.65
C LEU A 7 -8.71 -6.83 -44.63
N SER A 8 -7.61 -6.73 -43.89
CA SER A 8 -6.63 -7.82 -43.80
C SER A 8 -6.41 -8.25 -42.35
N VAL A 9 -6.74 -9.53 -42.15
CA VAL A 9 -6.24 -10.50 -41.18
C VAL A 9 -6.73 -10.41 -39.72
N LEU A 10 -7.70 -11.28 -39.43
CA LEU A 10 -7.89 -11.89 -38.11
C LEU A 10 -6.57 -12.51 -37.64
N SER A 11 -5.96 -11.94 -36.61
CA SER A 11 -4.93 -12.60 -35.80
C SER A 11 -5.56 -13.08 -34.50
N ALA A 12 -6.31 -14.19 -34.58
CA ALA A 12 -6.63 -15.01 -33.42
C ALA A 12 -5.35 -15.77 -33.00
N SER A 13 -4.54 -15.15 -32.14
CA SER A 13 -3.45 -15.85 -31.46
C SER A 13 -3.95 -16.30 -30.09
N LEU A 14 -4.51 -17.52 -30.04
CA LEU A 14 -4.59 -18.28 -28.79
C LEU A 14 -3.15 -18.69 -28.43
N LEU A 15 -2.55 -18.00 -27.45
CA LEU A 15 -1.39 -18.52 -26.74
C LEU A 15 -1.85 -18.99 -25.36
N LEU A 16 -2.17 -20.28 -25.28
CA LEU A 16 -2.03 -21.04 -24.04
C LEU A 16 -0.52 -21.11 -23.72
N GLY A 17 -0.03 -20.14 -22.97
CA GLY A 17 1.31 -20.15 -22.39
C GLY A 17 1.24 -20.63 -20.94
N GLY A 18 1.58 -21.90 -20.71
CA GLY A 18 1.72 -22.48 -19.38
C GLY A 18 2.85 -21.82 -18.57
N CYS A 19 2.64 -21.72 -17.25
CA CYS A 19 3.66 -21.33 -16.28
C CYS A 19 4.72 -22.44 -16.17
N ALA A 20 5.81 -22.30 -16.91
CA ALA A 20 7.05 -23.01 -16.62
C ALA A 20 8.22 -22.04 -16.87
N SER A 21 8.55 -21.25 -15.85
CA SER A 21 9.83 -20.55 -15.78
C SER A 21 10.54 -20.99 -14.50
N LEU A 22 11.31 -22.06 -14.63
CA LEU A 22 12.40 -22.40 -13.72
C LEU A 22 13.67 -21.84 -14.36
N GLN A 23 14.15 -20.70 -13.86
CA GLN A 23 15.44 -20.15 -14.26
C GLN A 23 16.45 -20.38 -13.13
N PRO A 24 17.44 -21.28 -13.30
CA PRO A 24 18.60 -21.34 -12.43
C PRO A 24 19.58 -20.25 -12.92
N GLY A 25 19.48 -19.08 -12.30
CA GLY A 25 20.35 -17.94 -12.55
C GLY A 25 20.84 -17.36 -11.24
N THR A 26 22.12 -17.58 -10.97
CA THR A 26 22.99 -16.95 -9.96
C THR A 26 22.45 -15.64 -9.36
N GLY A 27 22.33 -15.66 -8.03
CA GLY A 27 21.74 -14.63 -7.20
C GLY A 27 22.27 -13.22 -7.49
N ARG A 28 21.39 -12.40 -8.05
CA ARG A 28 21.36 -10.98 -7.75
C ARG A 28 20.33 -10.82 -6.66
N SER A 29 20.77 -10.99 -5.41
CA SER A 29 20.00 -10.52 -4.26
C SER A 29 19.82 -9.02 -4.49
N GLN A 30 18.62 -8.62 -4.88
CA GLN A 30 18.27 -7.22 -5.06
C GLN A 30 18.15 -6.66 -3.65
N SER A 31 19.31 -6.33 -3.08
CA SER A 31 19.45 -5.59 -1.83
C SER A 31 18.94 -4.17 -2.06
N SER A 32 17.62 -4.00 -2.12
CA SER A 32 16.94 -2.70 -2.09
C SER A 32 16.79 -2.23 -0.64
N THR A 33 17.86 -2.29 0.15
CA THR A 33 17.82 -1.93 1.59
C THR A 33 18.10 -0.45 1.85
N GLN A 34 18.34 0.39 0.83
CA GLN A 34 18.79 1.78 1.08
C GLN A 34 17.79 2.89 0.75
N ASN A 35 16.51 2.60 0.44
CA ASN A 35 15.50 3.65 0.20
C ASN A 35 14.12 3.39 0.86
N SER A 36 14.04 2.38 1.73
CA SER A 36 12.80 1.93 2.38
C SER A 36 12.26 2.96 3.38
N SER A 37 13.12 3.65 4.13
CA SER A 37 12.73 4.66 5.13
C SER A 37 12.12 5.91 4.51
N ALA A 38 12.74 6.45 3.45
CA ALA A 38 12.22 7.60 2.71
C ALA A 38 10.93 7.29 1.93
N SER A 39 10.76 6.05 1.48
CA SER A 39 9.51 5.57 0.88
C SER A 39 8.39 5.45 1.94
N TYR A 40 8.72 4.92 3.11
CA TYR A 40 7.78 4.75 4.21
C TYR A 40 7.24 6.08 4.74
N SER A 41 8.10 7.08 4.96
CA SER A 41 7.67 8.40 5.42
C SER A 41 6.73 9.09 4.42
N LYS A 42 7.01 8.97 3.12
CA LYS A 42 6.11 9.46 2.06
C LYS A 42 4.76 8.76 2.05
N GLN A 43 4.76 7.42 2.18
CA GLN A 43 3.51 6.64 2.24
C GLN A 43 2.66 7.03 3.44
N PHE A 44 3.30 7.21 4.60
CA PHE A 44 2.61 7.65 5.81
C PHE A 44 2.05 9.08 5.68
N GLN A 45 2.82 10.02 5.11
CA GLN A 45 2.32 11.37 4.85
C GLN A 45 1.08 11.35 3.95
N SER A 46 1.10 10.51 2.91
CA SER A 46 -0.03 10.35 2.00
C SER A 46 -1.27 9.78 2.71
N CYS A 47 -1.08 8.86 3.64
CA CYS A 47 -2.13 8.33 4.51
C CYS A 47 -2.76 9.42 5.40
N LEU A 48 -1.94 10.29 6.01
CA LEU A 48 -2.46 11.43 6.79
C LEU A 48 -3.28 12.40 5.93
N THR A 49 -2.87 12.66 4.69
CA THR A 49 -3.65 13.47 3.74
C THR A 49 -5.00 12.81 3.44
N ARG A 50 -5.04 11.49 3.25
CA ARG A 50 -6.31 10.78 3.01
C ARG A 50 -7.22 10.78 4.22
N LEU A 51 -6.67 10.65 5.42
CA LEU A 51 -7.43 10.81 6.66
C LEU A 51 -8.04 12.22 6.76
N ASP A 52 -7.31 13.24 6.33
CA ASP A 52 -7.84 14.60 6.27
C ASP A 52 -8.98 14.75 5.26
N THR A 53 -8.88 14.08 4.11
CA THR A 53 -10.01 14.00 3.17
C THR A 53 -11.23 13.33 3.82
N VAL A 54 -11.04 12.22 4.55
CA VAL A 54 -12.11 11.55 5.28
C VAL A 54 -12.79 12.50 6.28
N ARG A 55 -12.05 13.38 6.97
CA ARG A 55 -12.61 14.42 7.86
C ARG A 55 -13.66 15.29 7.18
N THR A 56 -13.46 15.61 5.91
CA THR A 56 -14.41 16.44 5.13
C THR A 56 -15.65 15.67 4.65
N LEU A 57 -15.60 14.34 4.65
CA LEU A 57 -16.66 13.47 4.15
C LEU A 57 -17.50 12.88 5.28
N ASP A 58 -16.86 12.43 6.36
CA ASP A 58 -17.49 11.81 7.53
C ASP A 58 -16.62 12.00 8.79
N ALA A 59 -17.12 12.83 9.72
CA ALA A 59 -16.42 13.14 10.96
C ALA A 59 -16.32 11.94 11.92
N ASN A 60 -17.33 11.06 11.97
CA ASN A 60 -17.33 9.91 12.86
C ASN A 60 -16.27 8.91 12.43
N VAL A 61 -16.22 8.61 11.13
CA VAL A 61 -15.22 7.74 10.54
C VAL A 61 -13.82 8.33 10.72
N TYR A 62 -13.65 9.64 10.54
CA TYR A 62 -12.39 10.33 10.83
C TYR A 62 -11.91 10.10 12.27
N HIS A 63 -12.78 10.33 13.26
CA HIS A 63 -12.41 10.17 14.66
C HIS A 63 -12.00 8.74 15.00
N GLN A 64 -12.69 7.73 14.45
CA GLN A 64 -12.33 6.32 14.63
C GLN A 64 -10.92 6.01 14.11
N TYR A 65 -10.60 6.42 12.87
CA TYR A 65 -9.29 6.15 12.29
C TYR A 65 -8.17 7.01 12.90
N LYS A 66 -8.47 8.24 13.31
CA LYS A 66 -7.53 9.09 14.04
C LYS A 66 -7.13 8.45 15.36
N GLN A 67 -8.12 7.97 16.13
CA GLN A 67 -7.86 7.27 17.40
C GLN A 67 -7.00 6.02 17.20
N GLN A 68 -7.28 5.22 16.16
CA GLN A 68 -6.48 4.03 15.87
C GLN A 68 -5.03 4.38 15.48
N LEU A 69 -4.83 5.39 14.62
CA LEU A 69 -3.49 5.85 14.26
C LEU A 69 -2.70 6.38 15.45
N ASP A 70 -3.35 7.16 16.33
CA ASP A 70 -2.72 7.68 17.54
C ASP A 70 -2.26 6.55 18.45
N LYS A 71 -3.08 5.50 18.59
CA LYS A 71 -2.71 4.30 19.35
C LYS A 71 -1.52 3.57 18.72
N ASP A 72 -1.53 3.35 17.40
CA ASP A 72 -0.42 2.69 16.70
C ASP A 72 0.90 3.47 16.88
N MET A 73 0.82 4.80 16.83
CA MET A 73 1.96 5.71 17.04
C MET A 73 2.45 5.73 18.49
N GLU A 74 1.54 5.70 19.47
CA GLU A 74 1.89 5.60 20.89
C GLU A 74 2.63 4.29 21.18
N GLU A 75 2.13 3.16 20.67
CA GLU A 75 2.76 1.86 20.84
C GLU A 75 4.15 1.81 20.16
N ALA A 76 4.28 2.33 18.94
CA ALA A 76 5.57 2.43 18.27
C ALA A 76 6.55 3.31 19.05
N THR A 77 6.08 4.43 19.60
CA THR A 77 6.90 5.35 20.42
C THR A 77 7.39 4.67 21.70
N ARG A 78 6.52 3.93 22.39
CA ARG A 78 6.91 3.12 23.56
C ARG A 78 7.99 2.11 23.22
N TYR A 79 7.87 1.45 22.08
CA TYR A 79 8.88 0.53 21.60
C TYR A 79 10.22 1.23 21.30
N LEU A 80 10.21 2.39 20.64
CA LEU A 80 11.43 3.13 20.36
C LEU A 80 12.24 3.47 21.63
N ASN A 81 11.56 3.67 22.76
CA ASN A 81 12.22 3.92 24.05
C ASN A 81 12.99 2.72 24.60
N VAL A 82 12.61 1.49 24.22
CA VAL A 82 13.29 0.25 24.67
C VAL A 82 14.13 -0.39 23.56
N ARG A 83 13.98 0.05 22.31
CA ARG A 83 14.61 -0.54 21.12
C ARG A 83 16.12 -0.71 21.25
N SER A 84 16.83 0.26 21.83
CA SER A 84 18.29 0.21 22.00
C SER A 84 18.78 -0.83 23.00
N SER A 85 17.90 -1.35 23.86
CA SER A 85 18.21 -2.41 24.83
C SER A 85 18.01 -3.82 24.28
N LEU A 86 17.48 -3.94 23.05
CA LEU A 86 17.18 -5.22 22.39
C LEU A 86 18.36 -5.67 21.52
N SER A 87 18.42 -6.98 21.23
CA SER A 87 19.31 -7.48 20.18
C SER A 87 18.87 -7.01 18.80
N ASP A 88 19.79 -7.00 17.85
CA ASP A 88 19.52 -6.58 16.46
C ASP A 88 18.36 -7.39 15.85
N ASP A 89 18.34 -8.72 16.04
CA ASP A 89 17.26 -9.60 15.56
C ASP A 89 15.90 -9.21 16.15
N MET A 90 15.85 -8.98 17.47
CA MET A 90 14.60 -8.58 18.13
C MET A 90 14.14 -7.20 17.62
N SER A 91 15.06 -6.25 17.49
CA SER A 91 14.74 -4.92 16.98
C SER A 91 14.24 -4.97 15.52
N GLY A 92 14.84 -5.80 14.67
CA GLY A 92 14.41 -5.95 13.27
C GLY A 92 13.01 -6.54 13.14
N VAL A 93 12.67 -7.54 13.97
CA VAL A 93 11.31 -8.10 14.03
C VAL A 93 10.31 -7.08 14.52
N MET A 94 10.61 -6.39 15.62
CA MET A 94 9.69 -5.40 16.20
C MET A 94 9.50 -4.19 15.29
N ASP A 95 10.56 -3.69 14.66
CA ASP A 95 10.49 -2.63 13.64
C ASP A 95 9.49 -3.00 12.54
N SER A 96 9.58 -4.25 12.04
CA SER A 96 8.68 -4.76 10.99
C SER A 96 7.23 -4.85 11.47
N ILE A 97 6.99 -5.23 12.73
CA ILE A 97 5.65 -5.30 13.32
C ILE A 97 5.01 -3.92 13.39
N TYR A 98 5.71 -2.92 13.94
CA TYR A 98 5.18 -1.56 14.06
C TYR A 98 4.97 -0.91 12.68
N GLN A 99 5.89 -1.14 11.75
CA GLN A 99 5.73 -0.69 10.37
C GLN A 99 4.49 -1.30 9.72
N ALA A 100 4.25 -2.60 9.92
CA ALA A 100 3.09 -3.30 9.39
C ALA A 100 1.77 -2.82 10.02
N ASN A 101 1.75 -2.53 11.32
CA ASN A 101 0.55 -2.02 12.00
C ASN A 101 0.11 -0.68 11.42
N LEU A 102 1.02 0.28 11.31
CA LEU A 102 0.73 1.58 10.69
C LEU A 102 0.29 1.43 9.22
N SER A 103 0.96 0.56 8.45
CA SER A 103 0.58 0.27 7.07
C SER A 103 -0.85 -0.29 6.96
N ARG A 104 -1.23 -1.23 7.83
CA ARG A 104 -2.59 -1.80 7.85
C ARG A 104 -3.64 -0.74 8.17
N THR A 105 -3.40 0.13 9.14
CA THR A 105 -4.34 1.20 9.47
C THR A 105 -4.50 2.17 8.30
N CYS A 106 -3.40 2.52 7.63
CA CYS A 106 -3.45 3.32 6.41
C CYS A 106 -4.23 2.66 5.27
N GLN A 107 -4.05 1.37 5.04
CA GLN A 107 -4.83 0.63 4.03
C GLN A 107 -6.33 0.63 4.33
N LYS A 108 -6.72 0.56 5.61
CA LYS A 108 -8.13 0.67 6.01
C LYS A 108 -8.71 2.06 5.72
N ILE A 109 -7.93 3.12 5.98
CA ILE A 109 -8.31 4.50 5.63
C ILE A 109 -8.52 4.63 4.12
N ASP A 110 -7.63 4.06 3.32
CA ASP A 110 -7.72 4.10 1.85
C ASP A 110 -8.99 3.41 1.35
N SER A 111 -9.27 2.21 1.87
CA SER A 111 -10.49 1.47 1.56
C SER A 111 -11.74 2.26 1.96
N GLN A 112 -11.76 2.84 3.17
CA GLN A 112 -12.91 3.58 3.66
C GLN A 112 -13.15 4.86 2.87
N LEU A 113 -12.08 5.59 2.52
CA LEU A 113 -12.19 6.78 1.69
C LEU A 113 -12.84 6.43 0.34
N MET A 114 -12.45 5.32 -0.28
CA MET A 114 -13.08 4.87 -1.53
C MET A 114 -14.57 4.54 -1.34
N SER A 115 -14.93 3.85 -0.25
CA SER A 115 -16.35 3.60 0.06
C SER A 115 -17.16 4.89 0.21
N LEU A 116 -16.65 5.89 0.93
CA LEU A 116 -17.32 7.19 1.09
C LEU A 116 -17.46 7.95 -0.23
N LEU A 117 -16.45 7.88 -1.10
CA LEU A 117 -16.48 8.51 -2.42
C LEU A 117 -17.53 7.85 -3.33
N ILE A 118 -17.61 6.52 -3.33
CA ILE A 118 -18.62 5.75 -4.09
C ILE A 118 -20.02 6.07 -3.59
N GLU A 119 -20.27 6.00 -2.28
CA GLU A 119 -21.58 6.30 -1.69
C GLU A 119 -22.06 7.73 -2.03
N ARG A 120 -21.12 8.68 -2.14
CA ARG A 120 -21.44 10.05 -2.56
C ARG A 120 -21.71 10.15 -4.06
N ALA A 121 -21.05 9.35 -4.89
CA ALA A 121 -21.31 9.28 -6.32
C ALA A 121 -22.68 8.64 -6.62
N ASP A 122 -23.04 7.57 -5.89
CA ASP A 122 -24.32 6.87 -6.07
C ASP A 122 -25.54 7.68 -5.61
N ARG A 123 -25.33 8.67 -4.72
CA ARG A 123 -26.38 9.59 -4.26
C ARG A 123 -26.61 10.79 -5.20
N LYS A 124 -25.81 10.94 -6.25
CA LYS A 124 -25.97 12.00 -7.26
C LYS A 124 -26.70 11.49 -8.48
#